data_AF-A0A930TVZ6-F1
#
_entry.id   AF-A0A930TVZ6-F1
#
_cell.length_a   1.000
_cell.length_b   1.000
_cell.length_c   1.000
_cell.angle_alpha   90.00
_cell.angle_beta   90.00
_cell.angle_gamma   90.00
#
_symmetry.space_group_name_H-M   'P 1'
#
loop_
_entity.id
_entity.type
_entity.pdbx_description
1 polymer ?
#
loop_
_entity_poly.entity_id
_entity_poly.type
_entity_poly.pdbx_seq_one_letter_code
_entity_poly.pdbx_strand_id
1 'polypeptide(L)'
;MGRFADGTPLTDESLKEWRKIPNALKISKNLERLEELVIPWERVKKLSKTLKLDEPEDPADAHKAAIGGLSKPPTVKGKKAILLFTHIPKVGGTTLEYLLSKNYRINRTLHLNGPELEARPYLLFKHSMLPDVIMGHYRVPSILYQLIDRPILHITLLREPVGRIISYYDYLHTAYTHTYYPLVSKMTLAEFVQSGEFVEIENAQSLRFTGHLRQRSLGFSKYDPEETLAGAKAILRDRMSVFGLTEQYTKFLIMLQRLLKWQDIYYVRQNISRQKTSRDSIDPAVMQIIQERNAIDIALYTYAKELFEERCSELGITQEDVEKFEAGNKAYQDILIDV
;
A
#
# COMPACT_ATOMS: atom_id res chain seq x y z
N MET A 1 -6.56 26.62 -0.25
CA MET A 1 -6.12 25.95 -1.50
C MET A 1 -4.67 25.51 -1.30
N GLY A 2 -4.31 24.31 -1.72
CA GLY A 2 -2.97 23.74 -1.49
C GLY A 2 -1.87 24.37 -2.34
N ARG A 3 -0.66 23.80 -2.27
CA ARG A 3 0.48 24.15 -3.13
C ARG A 3 1.18 22.87 -3.59
N PHE A 4 1.87 22.96 -4.72
CA PHE A 4 2.90 22.00 -5.08
C PHE A 4 4.09 22.12 -4.12
N ALA A 5 4.93 21.08 -4.07
CA ALA A 5 6.09 21.00 -3.19
C ALA A 5 7.17 22.04 -3.53
N ASP A 6 7.17 22.57 -4.77
CA ASP A 6 8.03 23.67 -5.20
C ASP A 6 7.49 25.07 -4.82
N GLY A 7 6.34 25.12 -4.14
CA GLY A 7 5.68 26.35 -3.70
C GLY A 7 4.65 26.91 -4.70
N THR A 8 4.54 26.34 -5.90
CA THR A 8 3.55 26.77 -6.92
C THR A 8 2.13 26.66 -6.35
N PRO A 9 1.32 27.73 -6.39
CA PRO A 9 -0.08 27.66 -5.96
C PRO A 9 -0.87 26.61 -6.75
N LEU A 10 -1.70 25.83 -6.05
CA LEU A 10 -2.58 24.87 -6.69
C LEU A 10 -3.82 25.58 -7.27
N THR A 11 -3.70 26.10 -8.49
CA THR A 11 -4.78 26.73 -9.29
C THR A 11 -5.18 25.85 -10.48
N ASP A 12 -6.31 26.15 -11.12
CA ASP A 12 -6.75 25.44 -12.32
C ASP A 12 -5.72 25.51 -13.47
N GLU A 13 -5.02 26.64 -13.61
CA GLU A 13 -3.94 26.81 -14.59
C GLU A 13 -2.75 25.89 -14.28
N SER A 14 -2.26 25.90 -13.03
CA SER A 14 -1.15 25.05 -12.62
C SER A 14 -1.47 23.55 -12.78
N LEU A 15 -2.72 23.16 -12.51
CA LEU A 15 -3.21 21.80 -12.71
C LEU A 15 -3.32 21.43 -14.19
N LYS A 16 -3.74 22.38 -15.04
CA LYS A 16 -3.78 22.20 -16.49
C LYS A 16 -2.36 21.96 -17.03
N GLU A 17 -1.37 22.72 -16.58
CA GLU A 17 0.03 22.50 -16.98
C GLU A 17 0.57 21.17 -16.49
N TRP A 18 0.33 20.79 -15.23
CA TRP A 18 0.71 19.48 -14.70
C TRP A 18 0.11 18.32 -15.52
N ARG A 19 -1.16 18.43 -15.92
CA ARG A 19 -1.86 17.40 -16.69
C ARG A 19 -1.25 17.18 -18.07
N LYS A 20 -0.74 18.25 -18.72
CA LYS A 20 -0.06 18.16 -20.03
C LYS A 20 1.28 17.43 -20.00
N ILE A 21 1.93 17.31 -18.83
CA ILE A 21 3.23 16.66 -18.73
C ILE A 21 3.10 15.18 -19.18
N PRO A 22 3.96 14.71 -20.11
CA PRO A 22 3.98 13.31 -20.54
C PRO A 22 4.20 12.34 -19.38
N ASN A 23 3.59 11.15 -19.44
CA ASN A 23 3.66 10.17 -18.35
C ASN A 23 5.11 9.75 -18.04
N ALA A 24 5.96 9.57 -19.05
CA ALA A 24 7.38 9.24 -18.87
C ALA A 24 8.13 10.31 -18.05
N LEU A 25 7.84 11.59 -18.29
CA LEU A 25 8.44 12.68 -17.52
C LEU A 25 7.87 12.76 -16.10
N LYS A 26 6.57 12.47 -15.91
CA LYS A 26 5.99 12.32 -14.57
C LYS A 26 6.67 11.19 -13.78
N ILE A 27 6.94 10.06 -14.43
CA ILE A 27 7.65 8.93 -13.82
C ILE A 27 9.05 9.38 -13.38
N SER A 28 9.87 9.93 -14.29
CA SER A 28 11.24 10.39 -13.96
C SER A 28 11.24 11.36 -12.78
N LYS A 29 10.43 12.43 -12.85
CA LYS A 29 10.32 13.44 -11.78
C LYS A 29 9.89 12.82 -10.45
N ASN A 30 8.94 11.89 -10.46
CA ASN A 30 8.48 11.28 -9.22
C ASN A 30 9.48 10.27 -8.65
N LEU A 31 10.29 9.62 -9.46
CA LEU A 31 11.37 8.74 -8.99
C LEU A 31 12.49 9.52 -8.29
N GLU A 32 12.88 10.68 -8.83
CA GLU A 32 13.80 11.63 -8.18
C GLU A 32 13.25 12.10 -6.83
N ARG A 33 11.97 12.50 -6.81
CA ARG A 33 11.29 12.94 -5.59
C ARG A 33 11.20 11.85 -4.53
N LEU A 34 10.97 10.60 -4.92
CA LEU A 34 10.98 9.46 -4.00
C LEU A 34 12.38 9.22 -3.44
N GLU A 35 13.43 9.36 -4.26
CA GLU A 35 14.82 9.25 -3.79
C GLU A 35 15.17 10.32 -2.76
N GLU A 36 14.67 11.54 -2.91
CA GLU A 36 14.87 12.62 -1.95
C GLU A 36 14.08 12.44 -0.64
N LEU A 37 12.83 12.00 -0.76
CA LEU A 37 11.87 12.07 0.35
C LEU A 37 11.76 10.77 1.14
N VAL A 38 11.90 9.61 0.51
CA VAL A 38 11.68 8.34 1.18
C VAL A 38 12.74 8.14 2.26
N ILE A 39 12.29 7.72 3.43
CA ILE A 39 13.19 7.29 4.51
C ILE A 39 13.60 5.85 4.19
N PRO A 40 14.87 5.57 3.83
CA PRO A 40 15.28 4.23 3.45
C PRO A 40 15.29 3.28 4.65
N TRP A 41 15.17 1.98 4.41
CA TRP A 41 15.13 0.91 5.40
C TRP A 41 16.18 1.07 6.53
N GLU A 42 17.45 1.29 6.18
CA GLU A 42 18.53 1.49 7.15
C GLU A 42 18.29 2.67 8.09
N ARG A 43 17.67 3.74 7.58
CA ARG A 43 17.34 4.90 8.40
C ARG A 43 16.12 4.63 9.27
N VAL A 44 15.13 3.88 8.79
CA VAL A 44 13.97 3.45 9.61
C VAL A 44 14.44 2.63 10.81
N LYS A 45 15.34 1.64 10.60
CA LYS A 45 15.95 0.84 11.69
C LYS A 45 16.67 1.70 12.73
N LYS A 46 17.37 2.76 12.31
CA LYS A 46 18.06 3.68 13.25
C LYS A 46 17.06 4.54 14.03
N LEU A 47 16.04 5.06 13.35
CA LEU A 47 15.02 5.91 13.97
C LEU A 47 14.16 5.15 14.99
N SER A 48 13.88 3.86 14.76
CA SER A 48 13.05 3.05 15.67
C SER A 48 13.61 2.92 17.08
N LYS A 49 14.93 3.10 17.26
CA LYS A 49 15.60 3.09 18.57
C LYS A 49 15.31 4.33 19.40
N THR A 50 14.97 5.44 18.76
CA THR A 50 14.72 6.74 19.40
C THR A 50 13.28 7.21 19.26
N LEU A 51 12.44 6.46 18.53
CA LEU A 51 11.05 6.83 18.28
C LEU A 51 10.23 6.72 19.57
N LYS A 52 9.59 7.82 19.96
CA LYS A 52 8.69 7.92 21.12
C LYS A 52 7.23 7.91 20.67
N LEU A 53 6.35 7.43 21.54
CA LEU A 53 4.89 7.51 21.36
C LEU A 53 4.38 8.93 21.62
N ASP A 54 3.12 9.18 21.27
CA ASP A 54 2.44 10.42 21.62
C ASP A 54 2.30 10.56 23.13
N GLU A 55 2.85 11.66 23.65
CA GLU A 55 2.48 12.10 24.98
C GLU A 55 1.00 12.55 24.96
N PRO A 56 0.19 12.13 25.94
CA PRO A 56 -1.18 12.60 26.06
C PRO A 56 -1.19 14.11 26.27
N GLU A 57 -2.12 14.79 25.59
CA GLU A 57 -2.26 16.26 25.70
C GLU A 57 -2.67 16.68 27.12
N ASP A 58 -3.36 15.80 27.85
CA ASP A 58 -3.69 15.95 29.26
C ASP A 58 -3.80 14.54 29.89
N PRO A 59 -2.85 14.13 30.74
CA PRO A 59 -2.88 12.81 31.38
C PRO A 59 -4.03 12.64 32.40
N ALA A 60 -4.62 13.73 32.89
CA ALA A 60 -5.68 13.69 33.90
C ALA A 60 -7.09 13.51 33.30
N ASP A 61 -7.24 13.81 32.00
CA ASP A 61 -8.47 13.62 31.25
C ASP A 61 -8.45 12.25 30.57
N ALA A 62 -9.37 11.36 30.94
CA ALA A 62 -9.39 9.97 30.46
C ALA A 62 -9.48 9.85 28.92
N HIS A 63 -10.14 10.80 28.24
CA HIS A 63 -10.24 10.81 26.78
C HIS A 63 -8.93 11.26 26.13
N LYS A 64 -8.31 12.33 26.66
CA LYS A 64 -7.01 12.83 26.17
C LYS A 64 -5.85 11.92 26.56
N ALA A 65 -5.96 11.20 27.67
CA ALA A 65 -5.06 10.14 28.08
C ALA A 65 -5.11 8.94 27.12
N ALA A 66 -6.32 8.55 26.66
CA ALA A 66 -6.50 7.49 25.67
C ALA A 66 -6.03 7.87 24.25
N ILE A 67 -5.96 9.18 23.94
CA ILE A 67 -5.33 9.69 22.70
C ILE A 67 -3.79 9.72 22.84
N GLY A 68 -3.26 9.71 24.07
CA GLY A 68 -1.87 9.41 24.36
C GLY A 68 -1.56 7.94 24.09
N GLY A 69 -0.32 7.65 23.65
CA GLY A 69 0.10 6.28 23.32
C GLY A 69 -0.12 5.87 21.86
N LEU A 70 -0.79 6.67 21.04
CA LEU A 70 -0.81 6.46 19.58
C LEU A 70 0.59 6.65 18.98
N SER A 71 0.83 5.98 17.86
CA SER A 71 2.08 6.13 17.10
C SER A 71 2.11 7.46 16.35
N LYS A 72 3.33 8.00 16.15
CA LYS A 72 3.59 9.15 15.27
C LYS A 72 4.57 8.75 14.18
N PRO A 73 4.39 9.24 12.94
CA PRO A 73 5.47 9.16 11.96
C PRO A 73 6.73 9.85 12.51
N PRO A 74 7.94 9.31 12.23
CA PRO A 74 9.18 9.84 12.76
C PRO A 74 9.47 11.26 12.26
N THR A 75 10.29 12.01 12.99
CA THR A 75 10.82 13.30 12.53
C THR A 75 12.20 13.11 11.91
N VAL A 76 12.41 13.66 10.71
CA VAL A 76 13.68 13.61 9.98
C VAL A 76 14.07 15.03 9.56
N LYS A 77 15.28 15.45 9.94
CA LYS A 77 15.81 16.81 9.66
C LYS A 77 14.82 17.93 10.05
N GLY A 78 14.21 17.83 11.23
CA GLY A 78 13.25 18.81 11.75
C GLY A 78 11.86 18.77 11.12
N LYS A 79 11.61 17.94 10.11
CA LYS A 79 10.29 17.74 9.50
C LYS A 79 9.68 16.43 9.95
N LYS A 80 8.45 16.47 10.47
CA LYS A 80 7.66 15.26 10.74
C LYS A 80 7.45 14.52 9.43
N ALA A 81 7.63 13.20 9.37
CA ALA A 81 7.40 12.42 8.16
C ALA A 81 5.89 12.24 7.89
N ILE A 82 5.55 11.85 6.67
CA ILE A 82 4.22 11.32 6.31
C ILE A 82 4.35 9.81 6.19
N LEU A 83 3.45 9.06 6.83
CA LEU A 83 3.28 7.64 6.52
C LEU A 83 2.42 7.54 5.26
N LEU A 84 2.99 7.05 4.17
CA LEU A 84 2.29 6.83 2.91
C LEU A 84 2.10 5.33 2.69
N PHE A 85 0.87 4.85 2.80
CA PHE A 85 0.52 3.50 2.40
C PHE A 85 0.07 3.48 0.93
N THR A 86 0.93 2.96 0.04
CA THR A 86 0.54 2.65 -1.33
C THR A 86 -0.15 1.30 -1.35
N HIS A 87 -1.48 1.34 -1.35
CA HIS A 87 -2.32 0.16 -1.30
C HIS A 87 -2.43 -0.46 -2.68
N ILE A 88 -1.95 -1.69 -2.84
CA ILE A 88 -2.18 -2.52 -4.03
C ILE A 88 -3.50 -3.29 -3.85
N PRO A 89 -4.43 -3.32 -4.82
CA PRO A 89 -5.64 -4.11 -4.67
C PRO A 89 -5.37 -5.59 -4.35
N LYS A 90 -6.11 -6.11 -3.35
CA LYS A 90 -6.17 -7.54 -2.95
C LYS A 90 -4.91 -8.13 -2.31
N VAL A 91 -4.13 -7.28 -1.65
CA VAL A 91 -2.95 -7.67 -0.84
C VAL A 91 -3.22 -7.66 0.68
N GLY A 92 -4.48 -7.66 1.10
CA GLY A 92 -4.85 -7.50 2.52
C GLY A 92 -4.81 -6.05 3.02
N GLY A 93 -4.72 -5.06 2.13
CA GLY A 93 -4.57 -3.66 2.53
C GLY A 93 -5.76 -3.06 3.29
N THR A 94 -6.99 -3.53 3.11
CA THR A 94 -8.14 -3.09 3.94
C THR A 94 -7.93 -3.43 5.43
N THR A 95 -7.32 -4.57 5.74
CA THR A 95 -6.93 -4.90 7.12
C THR A 95 -5.84 -3.95 7.61
N LEU A 96 -4.88 -3.58 6.76
CA LEU A 96 -3.83 -2.64 7.15
C LEU A 96 -4.39 -1.23 7.37
N GLU A 97 -5.33 -0.77 6.55
CA GLU A 97 -6.04 0.51 6.73
C GLU A 97 -6.75 0.57 8.08
N TYR A 98 -7.42 -0.53 8.46
CA TYR A 98 -8.02 -0.67 9.78
C TYR A 98 -6.96 -0.55 10.90
N LEU A 99 -5.85 -1.29 10.81
CA LEU A 99 -4.76 -1.21 11.77
C LEU A 99 -4.09 0.18 11.84
N LEU A 100 -3.96 0.87 10.70
CA LEU A 100 -3.49 2.25 10.64
C LEU A 100 -4.44 3.18 11.40
N SER A 101 -5.76 2.98 11.28
CA SER A 101 -6.74 3.76 12.02
C SER A 101 -6.70 3.51 13.55
N LYS A 102 -6.24 2.33 13.98
CA LYS A 102 -6.03 2.00 15.40
C LYS A 102 -4.77 2.63 15.99
N ASN A 103 -3.74 2.84 15.18
CA ASN A 103 -2.42 3.28 15.65
C ASN A 103 -2.14 4.77 15.39
N TYR A 104 -2.96 5.47 14.60
CA TYR A 104 -2.76 6.88 14.26
C TYR A 104 -4.03 7.70 14.44
N ARG A 105 -3.87 8.98 14.79
CA ARG A 105 -4.98 9.91 15.00
C ARG A 105 -5.86 10.03 13.75
N ILE A 106 -7.13 9.63 13.85
CA ILE A 106 -8.09 9.61 12.73
C ILE A 106 -8.25 10.96 12.02
N ASN A 107 -8.15 12.07 12.77
CA ASN A 107 -8.24 13.42 12.19
C ASN A 107 -7.01 13.81 11.35
N ARG A 108 -5.88 13.12 11.54
CA ARG A 108 -4.62 13.27 10.77
C ARG A 108 -4.41 12.16 9.72
N THR A 109 -5.41 11.30 9.51
CA THR A 109 -5.39 10.22 8.52
C THR A 109 -6.32 10.54 7.36
N LEU A 110 -5.90 10.21 6.14
CA LEU A 110 -6.68 10.40 4.91
C LEU A 110 -6.55 9.19 3.99
N HIS A 111 -7.69 8.60 3.62
CA HIS A 111 -7.79 7.71 2.46
C HIS A 111 -8.26 8.52 1.27
N LEU A 112 -7.45 8.59 0.22
CA LEU A 112 -7.80 9.24 -1.03
C LEU A 112 -7.23 8.43 -2.20
N ASN A 113 -8.05 7.90 -3.09
CA ASN A 113 -7.55 7.11 -4.20
C ASN A 113 -6.99 8.00 -5.32
N GLY A 114 -6.10 7.42 -6.14
CA GLY A 114 -5.39 8.14 -7.20
C GLY A 114 -6.29 8.91 -8.17
N PRO A 115 -7.34 8.30 -8.76
CA PRO A 115 -8.25 9.00 -9.67
C PRO A 115 -8.93 10.23 -9.05
N GLU A 116 -9.40 10.12 -7.80
CA GLU A 116 -10.02 11.22 -7.06
C GLU A 116 -9.01 12.32 -6.76
N LEU A 117 -7.79 11.96 -6.37
CA LEU A 117 -6.70 12.91 -6.16
C LEU A 117 -6.32 13.62 -7.46
N GLU A 118 -6.17 12.91 -8.58
CA GLU A 118 -5.83 13.48 -9.89
C GLU A 118 -6.93 14.45 -10.40
N ALA A 119 -8.20 14.12 -10.13
CA ALA A 119 -9.34 14.97 -10.46
C ALA A 119 -9.41 16.20 -9.55
N ARG A 120 -9.21 16.03 -8.23
CA ARG A 120 -9.39 17.06 -7.20
C ARG A 120 -8.22 17.11 -6.21
N PRO A 121 -7.04 17.62 -6.62
CA PRO A 121 -5.82 17.52 -5.80
C PRO A 121 -5.87 18.30 -4.48
N TYR A 122 -6.73 19.31 -4.40
CA TYR A 122 -6.94 20.09 -3.17
C TYR A 122 -7.52 19.26 -2.01
N LEU A 123 -8.16 18.11 -2.28
CA LEU A 123 -8.67 17.19 -1.25
C LEU A 123 -7.56 16.62 -0.36
N LEU A 124 -6.31 16.64 -0.82
CA LEU A 124 -5.17 16.22 -0.02
C LEU A 124 -4.97 17.10 1.23
N PHE A 125 -5.37 18.38 1.17
CA PHE A 125 -5.14 19.37 2.21
C PHE A 125 -6.36 19.49 3.14
N LYS A 126 -6.57 18.48 3.99
CA LYS A 126 -7.65 18.46 4.98
C LYS A 126 -7.49 19.64 5.96
N HIS A 127 -8.47 20.54 6.00
CA HIS A 127 -8.40 21.80 6.76
C HIS A 127 -7.11 22.61 6.49
N SER A 128 -6.70 22.70 5.22
CA SER A 128 -5.48 23.41 4.80
C SER A 128 -4.18 22.82 5.32
N MET A 129 -4.20 21.57 5.82
CA MET A 129 -3.01 20.86 6.29
C MET A 129 -2.80 19.55 5.53
N LEU A 130 -1.54 19.18 5.31
CA LEU A 130 -1.22 17.82 4.90
C LEU A 130 -1.42 16.85 6.08
N PRO A 131 -2.14 15.73 5.87
CA PRO A 131 -2.30 14.66 6.87
C PRO A 131 -0.96 13.98 7.18
N ASP A 132 -0.89 13.30 8.31
CA ASP A 132 0.30 12.54 8.73
C ASP A 132 0.28 11.10 8.19
N VAL A 133 -0.91 10.58 7.86
CA VAL A 133 -1.10 9.27 7.24
C VAL A 133 -1.94 9.43 5.97
N ILE A 134 -1.39 8.96 4.84
CA ILE A 134 -2.06 8.97 3.54
C ILE A 134 -2.14 7.55 3.02
N MET A 135 -3.32 7.14 2.58
CA MET A 135 -3.59 5.80 2.07
C MET A 135 -4.33 5.90 0.73
N GLY A 136 -4.06 4.98 -0.18
CA GLY A 136 -4.78 4.90 -1.45
C GLY A 136 -4.05 4.12 -2.54
N HIS A 137 -4.77 3.89 -3.64
CA HIS A 137 -4.27 3.18 -4.82
C HIS A 137 -3.46 4.11 -5.73
N TYR A 138 -2.24 4.44 -5.32
CA TYR A 138 -1.35 5.31 -6.10
C TYR A 138 -0.51 4.51 -7.11
N ARG A 139 0.01 5.23 -8.10
CA ARG A 139 1.01 4.78 -9.09
C ARG A 139 2.13 5.79 -9.09
N VAL A 140 3.33 5.41 -9.53
CA VAL A 140 4.47 6.35 -9.57
C VAL A 140 4.19 7.68 -10.27
N PRO A 141 3.48 7.79 -11.42
CA PRO A 141 3.20 9.09 -12.06
C PRO A 141 2.14 9.95 -11.34
N SER A 142 1.66 9.55 -10.16
CA SER A 142 0.67 10.30 -9.39
C SER A 142 1.12 11.72 -9.06
N ILE A 143 0.19 12.68 -9.10
CA ILE A 143 0.42 14.06 -8.64
C ILE A 143 0.79 14.11 -7.14
N LEU A 144 0.45 13.08 -6.36
CA LEU A 144 0.74 13.00 -4.93
C LEU A 144 2.18 13.38 -4.56
N TYR A 145 3.15 12.82 -5.29
CA TYR A 145 4.58 13.01 -4.99
C TYR A 145 5.07 14.44 -5.30
N GLN A 146 4.28 15.21 -6.05
CA GLN A 146 4.53 16.64 -6.29
C GLN A 146 3.84 17.54 -5.28
N LEU A 147 2.96 17.01 -4.42
CA LEU A 147 2.25 17.77 -3.39
C LEU A 147 2.83 17.57 -1.99
N ILE A 148 3.61 16.50 -1.78
CA ILE A 148 4.22 16.19 -0.48
C ILE A 148 5.56 16.91 -0.34
N ASP A 149 5.77 17.74 0.67
CA ASP A 149 7.04 18.47 0.91
C ASP A 149 7.80 17.99 2.17
N ARG A 150 7.42 16.81 2.67
CA ARG A 150 7.90 16.18 3.90
C ARG A 150 8.52 14.81 3.61
N PRO A 151 9.46 14.33 4.45
CA PRO A 151 9.97 12.96 4.38
C PRO A 151 8.83 11.94 4.37
N ILE A 152 9.00 10.84 3.63
CA ILE A 152 7.98 9.81 3.46
C ILE A 152 8.46 8.52 4.13
N LEU A 153 7.67 8.02 5.07
CA LEU A 153 7.72 6.64 5.50
C LEU A 153 6.79 5.85 4.57
N HIS A 154 7.34 5.33 3.49
CA HIS A 154 6.58 4.73 2.39
C HIS A 154 6.38 3.24 2.66
N ILE A 155 5.14 2.82 2.83
CA ILE A 155 4.81 1.42 3.10
C ILE A 155 3.91 0.82 2.03
N THR A 156 4.03 -0.49 1.82
CA THR A 156 3.16 -1.25 0.93
C THR A 156 3.07 -2.71 1.35
N LEU A 157 2.17 -3.45 0.70
CA LEU A 157 1.98 -4.88 0.86
C LEU A 157 1.97 -5.50 -0.54
N LEU A 158 2.63 -6.65 -0.67
CA LEU A 158 2.55 -7.50 -1.85
C LEU A 158 1.80 -8.79 -1.53
N ARG A 159 1.41 -9.50 -2.58
CA ARG A 159 0.82 -10.83 -2.49
C ARG A 159 1.38 -11.73 -3.57
N GLU A 160 1.41 -13.03 -3.30
CA GLU A 160 1.72 -14.02 -4.32
C GLU A 160 0.79 -13.80 -5.54
N PRO A 161 1.32 -13.59 -6.76
CA PRO A 161 0.55 -13.01 -7.85
C PRO A 161 -0.65 -13.84 -8.29
N VAL A 162 -0.52 -15.16 -8.37
CA VAL A 162 -1.64 -16.04 -8.77
C VAL A 162 -2.75 -15.96 -7.72
N GLY A 163 -2.40 -16.05 -6.42
CA GLY A 163 -3.34 -15.90 -5.32
C GLY A 163 -4.02 -14.52 -5.29
N ARG A 164 -3.31 -13.47 -5.72
CA ARG A 164 -3.88 -12.12 -5.88
C ARG A 164 -4.92 -12.06 -6.99
N ILE A 165 -4.65 -12.66 -8.15
CA ILE A 165 -5.59 -12.70 -9.29
C ILE A 165 -6.88 -13.42 -8.90
N ILE A 166 -6.77 -14.61 -8.29
CA ILE A 166 -7.93 -15.37 -7.82
C ILE A 166 -8.74 -14.56 -6.81
N SER A 167 -8.06 -13.93 -5.85
CA SER A 167 -8.74 -13.09 -4.85
C SER A 167 -9.42 -11.86 -5.46
N TYR A 168 -8.88 -11.30 -6.53
CA TYR A 168 -9.49 -10.18 -7.25
C TYR A 168 -10.75 -10.62 -8.01
N TYR A 169 -10.67 -11.74 -8.72
CA TYR A 169 -11.85 -12.38 -9.32
C TYR A 169 -12.94 -12.65 -8.29
N ASP A 170 -12.63 -13.35 -7.19
CA ASP A 170 -13.61 -13.69 -6.13
C ASP A 170 -14.24 -12.44 -5.50
N TYR A 171 -13.45 -11.38 -5.34
CA TYR A 171 -13.96 -10.10 -4.83
C TYR A 171 -14.93 -9.47 -5.82
N LEU A 172 -14.53 -9.29 -7.08
CA LEU A 172 -15.38 -8.68 -8.10
C LEU A 172 -16.65 -9.51 -8.38
N HIS A 173 -16.58 -10.82 -8.23
CA HIS A 173 -17.70 -11.73 -8.40
C HIS A 173 -18.74 -11.63 -7.27
N THR A 174 -18.38 -11.04 -6.12
CA THR A 174 -19.27 -10.95 -4.95
C THR A 174 -19.49 -9.53 -4.41
N ALA A 175 -18.79 -8.53 -4.96
CA ALA A 175 -18.88 -7.14 -4.52
C ALA A 175 -19.98 -6.37 -5.26
N TYR A 176 -21.25 -6.55 -4.87
CA TYR A 176 -22.44 -5.98 -5.54
C TYR A 176 -22.39 -4.47 -5.81
N THR A 177 -21.64 -3.69 -5.02
CA THR A 177 -21.50 -2.24 -5.17
C THR A 177 -20.35 -1.82 -6.07
N HIS A 178 -19.50 -2.77 -6.50
CA HIS A 178 -18.35 -2.48 -7.34
C HIS A 178 -18.76 -2.34 -8.81
N THR A 179 -18.20 -1.36 -9.52
CA THR A 179 -18.55 -1.04 -10.91
C THR A 179 -18.39 -2.23 -11.87
N TYR A 180 -17.44 -3.13 -11.61
CA TYR A 180 -17.21 -4.34 -12.43
C TYR A 180 -18.06 -5.54 -12.05
N TYR A 181 -18.80 -5.51 -10.94
CA TYR A 181 -19.59 -6.66 -10.50
C TYR A 181 -20.61 -7.14 -11.55
N PRO A 182 -21.39 -6.27 -12.23
CA PRO A 182 -22.38 -6.74 -13.21
C PRO A 182 -21.78 -7.51 -14.41
N LEU A 183 -20.51 -7.25 -14.70
CA LEU A 183 -19.75 -7.92 -15.76
C LEU A 183 -19.11 -9.20 -15.23
N VAL A 184 -18.34 -9.11 -14.15
CA VAL A 184 -17.53 -10.23 -13.64
C VAL A 184 -18.37 -11.32 -12.99
N SER A 185 -19.52 -10.99 -12.38
CA SER A 185 -20.45 -11.99 -11.80
C SER A 185 -21.03 -12.98 -12.83
N LYS A 186 -20.84 -12.74 -14.13
CA LYS A 186 -21.28 -13.61 -15.22
C LYS A 186 -20.12 -14.26 -15.96
N MET A 187 -18.88 -14.01 -15.54
CA MET A 187 -17.67 -14.56 -16.15
C MET A 187 -17.20 -15.73 -15.32
N THR A 188 -16.75 -16.79 -15.99
CA THR A 188 -15.84 -17.77 -15.42
C THR A 188 -14.47 -17.15 -15.16
N LEU A 189 -13.64 -17.81 -14.34
CA LEU A 189 -12.25 -17.37 -14.14
C LEU A 189 -11.47 -17.35 -15.47
N ALA A 190 -11.71 -18.32 -16.36
CA ALA A 190 -11.08 -18.39 -17.67
C ALA A 190 -11.41 -17.15 -18.53
N GLU A 191 -12.69 -16.80 -18.64
CA GLU A 191 -13.14 -15.62 -19.38
C GLU A 191 -12.60 -14.33 -18.75
N PHE A 192 -12.60 -14.25 -17.41
CA PHE A 192 -12.09 -13.10 -16.68
C PHE A 192 -10.61 -12.85 -16.99
N VAL A 193 -9.76 -13.87 -16.89
CA VAL A 193 -8.32 -13.71 -17.12
C VAL A 193 -7.98 -13.49 -18.58
N GLN A 194 -8.81 -13.97 -19.52
CA GLN A 194 -8.60 -13.81 -20.95
C GLN A 194 -9.11 -12.47 -21.50
N SER A 195 -10.13 -11.87 -20.88
CA SER A 195 -10.82 -10.64 -21.33
C SER A 195 -9.90 -9.48 -21.70
N GLY A 196 -8.78 -9.30 -20.97
CA GLY A 196 -7.85 -8.19 -21.18
C GLY A 196 -8.43 -6.81 -20.82
N GLU A 197 -9.62 -6.74 -20.22
CA GLU A 197 -10.32 -5.48 -19.93
C GLU A 197 -9.98 -4.88 -18.56
N PHE A 198 -9.46 -5.70 -17.64
CA PHE A 198 -9.22 -5.31 -16.26
C PHE A 198 -7.76 -4.86 -16.07
N VAL A 199 -7.58 -3.72 -15.41
CA VAL A 199 -6.23 -3.14 -15.21
C VAL A 199 -5.38 -3.96 -14.24
N GLU A 200 -6.00 -4.65 -13.28
CA GLU A 200 -5.29 -5.33 -12.19
C GLU A 200 -4.91 -6.79 -12.48
N ILE A 201 -5.17 -7.34 -13.68
CA ILE A 201 -5.02 -8.79 -13.96
C ILE A 201 -3.66 -9.20 -14.53
N GLU A 202 -2.85 -8.25 -14.97
CA GLU A 202 -1.57 -8.49 -15.66
C GLU A 202 -0.47 -7.65 -15.02
N ASN A 203 0.52 -8.30 -14.40
CA ASN A 203 1.72 -7.69 -13.79
C ASN A 203 1.43 -6.43 -12.95
N ALA A 204 0.26 -6.36 -12.31
CA ALA A 204 -0.26 -5.10 -11.81
C ALA A 204 0.57 -4.52 -10.65
N GLN A 205 1.26 -5.36 -9.87
CA GLN A 205 2.11 -4.91 -8.77
C GLN A 205 3.34 -4.19 -9.33
N SER A 206 4.04 -4.83 -10.27
CA SER A 206 5.24 -4.30 -10.92
C SER A 206 4.92 -3.06 -11.75
N LEU A 207 3.89 -3.12 -12.59
CA LEU A 207 3.48 -2.00 -13.44
C LEU A 207 2.99 -0.79 -12.63
N ARG A 208 2.42 -1.00 -11.44
CA ARG A 208 2.03 0.09 -10.55
C ARG A 208 3.25 0.83 -10.00
N PHE A 209 4.28 0.07 -9.61
CA PHE A 209 5.55 0.63 -9.16
C PHE A 209 6.25 1.35 -10.29
N THR A 210 6.36 0.79 -11.48
CA THR A 210 7.10 1.43 -12.58
C THR A 210 6.30 2.53 -13.29
N GLY A 211 5.00 2.66 -13.00
CA GLY A 211 4.15 3.70 -13.57
C GLY A 211 3.55 3.35 -14.94
N HIS A 212 3.70 2.09 -15.36
CA HIS A 212 3.17 1.53 -16.62
C HIS A 212 1.80 0.84 -16.46
N LEU A 213 1.23 0.82 -15.26
CA LEU A 213 -0.10 0.26 -15.04
C LEU A 213 -1.14 1.03 -15.86
N ARG A 214 -1.91 0.29 -16.67
CA ARG A 214 -2.86 0.81 -17.65
C ARG A 214 -3.74 1.93 -17.07
N GLN A 215 -3.91 3.02 -17.82
CA GLN A 215 -5.03 3.93 -17.62
C GLN A 215 -6.11 3.57 -18.63
N ARG A 216 -7.36 3.45 -18.19
CA ARG A 216 -8.49 3.05 -19.06
C ARG A 216 -8.63 3.88 -20.35
N SER A 217 -8.13 5.11 -20.35
CA SER A 217 -8.23 6.08 -21.45
C SER A 217 -6.95 6.24 -22.30
N LEU A 218 -5.84 5.61 -21.91
CA LEU A 218 -4.56 5.72 -22.61
C LEU A 218 -4.13 4.28 -22.91
N GLY A 219 -4.12 3.91 -24.20
CA GLY A 219 -3.80 2.56 -24.66
C GLY A 219 -2.50 1.98 -24.09
N PHE A 220 -2.21 0.72 -24.44
CA PHE A 220 -1.07 -0.04 -23.92
C PHE A 220 0.21 0.80 -23.87
N SER A 221 0.74 1.02 -22.66
CA SER A 221 2.14 1.45 -22.55
C SER A 221 2.97 0.23 -22.92
N LYS A 222 3.70 0.28 -24.03
CA LYS A 222 4.77 -0.70 -24.23
C LYS A 222 5.73 -0.55 -23.05
N TYR A 223 6.02 -1.66 -22.40
CA TYR A 223 7.01 -1.74 -21.34
C TYR A 223 7.97 -2.87 -21.68
N ASP A 224 9.24 -2.68 -21.37
CA ASP A 224 10.23 -3.74 -21.47
C ASP A 224 10.13 -4.61 -20.20
N PRO A 225 9.97 -5.94 -20.31
CA PRO A 225 9.84 -6.82 -19.16
C PRO A 225 11.04 -6.79 -18.20
N GLU A 226 12.25 -6.71 -18.72
CA GLU A 226 13.48 -6.72 -17.91
C GLU A 226 13.66 -5.40 -17.18
N GLU A 227 13.49 -4.27 -17.87
CA GLU A 227 13.50 -2.94 -17.27
C GLU A 227 12.40 -2.79 -16.23
N THR A 228 11.20 -3.33 -16.50
CA THR A 228 10.07 -3.29 -15.57
C THR A 228 10.39 -4.06 -14.29
N LEU A 229 10.95 -5.28 -14.42
CA LEU A 229 11.35 -6.08 -13.27
C LEU A 229 12.43 -5.38 -12.47
N ALA A 230 13.49 -4.88 -13.13
CA ALA A 230 14.59 -4.19 -12.49
C ALA A 230 14.12 -2.93 -11.75
N GLY A 231 13.27 -2.12 -12.38
CA GLY A 231 12.68 -0.92 -11.79
C GLY A 231 11.78 -1.23 -10.61
N ALA A 232 10.94 -2.26 -10.70
CA ALA A 232 10.08 -2.68 -9.59
C ALA A 232 10.89 -3.18 -8.39
N LYS A 233 11.96 -3.95 -8.62
CA LYS A 233 12.89 -4.38 -7.56
C LYS A 233 13.59 -3.18 -6.90
N ALA A 234 14.07 -2.22 -7.69
CA ALA A 234 14.71 -1.01 -7.18
C ALA A 234 13.74 -0.17 -6.34
N ILE A 235 12.49 0.00 -6.78
CA ILE A 235 11.47 0.70 -5.99
C ILE A 235 11.21 -0.02 -4.67
N LEU A 236 11.02 -1.35 -4.70
CA LEU A 236 10.76 -2.12 -3.49
C LEU A 236 11.91 -2.05 -2.48
N ARG A 237 13.16 -2.12 -2.96
CA ARG A 237 14.34 -2.08 -2.10
C ARG A 237 14.61 -0.67 -1.56
N ASP A 238 14.61 0.33 -2.43
CA ASP A 238 15.20 1.64 -2.16
C ASP A 238 14.15 2.71 -1.87
N ARG A 239 12.93 2.56 -2.39
CA ARG A 239 11.85 3.56 -2.30
C ARG A 239 10.63 3.09 -1.49
N MET A 240 10.66 1.88 -0.94
CA MET A 240 9.72 1.44 0.10
C MET A 240 10.46 1.32 1.42
N SER A 241 10.14 2.24 2.34
CA SER A 241 10.69 2.26 3.69
C SER A 241 10.48 0.93 4.42
N VAL A 242 9.28 0.36 4.28
CA VAL A 242 8.91 -0.95 4.83
C VAL A 242 7.92 -1.59 3.87
N PHE A 243 8.00 -2.89 3.62
CA PHE A 243 6.95 -3.62 2.91
C PHE A 243 6.67 -4.94 3.60
N GLY A 244 5.51 -5.52 3.32
CA GLY A 244 5.14 -6.86 3.80
C GLY A 244 4.57 -7.72 2.70
N LEU A 245 4.37 -8.99 3.05
CA LEU A 245 3.76 -9.99 2.18
C LEU A 245 2.48 -10.50 2.83
N THR A 246 1.43 -10.68 2.03
CA THR A 246 0.13 -11.18 2.53
C THR A 246 0.29 -12.54 3.21
N GLU A 247 1.14 -13.40 2.66
CA GLU A 247 1.46 -14.74 3.14
C GLU A 247 2.29 -14.73 4.43
N GLN A 248 2.88 -13.58 4.79
CA GLN A 248 3.70 -13.39 5.99
C GLN A 248 3.21 -12.20 6.83
N TYR A 249 1.89 -11.99 6.85
CA TYR A 249 1.27 -10.80 7.44
C TYR A 249 1.64 -10.62 8.92
N THR A 250 1.70 -11.71 9.70
CA THR A 250 2.08 -11.67 11.11
C THR A 250 3.49 -11.08 11.31
N LYS A 251 4.50 -11.58 10.57
CA LYS A 251 5.86 -11.02 10.62
C LYS A 251 5.88 -9.55 10.23
N PHE A 252 5.07 -9.14 9.23
CA PHE A 252 4.97 -7.75 8.83
C PHE A 252 4.39 -6.86 9.95
N LEU A 253 3.37 -7.32 10.68
CA LEU A 253 2.84 -6.56 11.81
C LEU A 253 3.83 -6.44 12.97
N ILE A 254 4.57 -7.51 13.28
CA ILE A 254 5.65 -7.48 14.27
C ILE A 254 6.74 -6.49 13.84
N MET A 255 7.11 -6.48 12.55
CA MET A 255 8.04 -5.51 11.98
C MET A 255 7.55 -4.06 12.19
N LEU A 256 6.28 -3.77 11.91
CA LEU A 256 5.71 -2.43 12.13
C LEU A 256 5.64 -2.06 13.61
N GLN A 257 5.30 -3.00 14.49
CA GLN A 257 5.35 -2.79 15.94
C GLN A 257 6.76 -2.42 16.41
N ARG A 258 7.79 -3.15 15.97
CA ARG A 258 9.19 -2.88 16.36
C ARG A 258 9.70 -1.54 15.83
N LEU A 259 9.40 -1.24 14.56
CA LEU A 259 9.92 -0.06 13.86
C LEU A 259 9.17 1.23 14.19
N LEU A 260 7.84 1.15 14.24
CA LEU A 260 6.95 2.33 14.31
C LEU A 260 6.24 2.46 15.66
N LYS A 261 6.50 1.53 16.59
CA LYS A 261 5.88 1.48 17.92
C LYS A 261 4.36 1.38 17.85
N TRP A 262 3.82 0.65 16.87
CA TRP A 262 2.40 0.33 16.82
C TRP A 262 2.02 -0.42 18.10
N GLN A 263 1.03 0.10 18.82
CA GLN A 263 0.58 -0.46 20.09
C GLN A 263 -0.40 -1.60 19.85
N ASP A 264 -1.39 -1.39 18.98
CA ASP A 264 -2.43 -2.37 18.73
C ASP A 264 -2.32 -2.94 17.32
N ILE A 265 -1.77 -4.15 17.26
CA ILE A 265 -1.55 -4.89 16.01
C ILE A 265 -2.48 -6.11 15.87
N TYR A 266 -3.42 -6.31 16.79
CA TYR A 266 -4.38 -7.41 16.69
C TYR A 266 -5.57 -7.04 15.80
N TYR A 267 -6.08 -8.03 15.08
CA TYR A 267 -7.09 -7.83 14.05
C TYR A 267 -7.91 -9.09 13.72
N VAL A 268 -9.13 -8.83 13.26
CA VAL A 268 -9.91 -9.75 12.42
C VAL A 268 -9.65 -9.39 10.97
N ARG A 269 -9.44 -10.39 10.11
CA ARG A 269 -9.27 -10.18 8.66
C ARG A 269 -10.49 -9.45 8.09
N GLN A 270 -10.23 -8.38 7.34
CA GLN A 270 -11.25 -7.51 6.77
C GLN A 270 -11.41 -7.80 5.28
N ASN A 271 -12.61 -7.58 4.75
CA ASN A 271 -12.90 -7.70 3.31
C ASN A 271 -12.50 -9.07 2.71
N ILE A 272 -12.77 -10.14 3.46
CA ILE A 272 -12.63 -11.52 2.99
C ILE A 272 -13.69 -11.73 1.90
N SER A 273 -13.28 -12.18 0.73
CA SER A 273 -14.22 -12.51 -0.35
C SER A 273 -15.22 -13.57 0.15
N ARG A 274 -16.51 -13.38 -0.15
CA ARG A 274 -17.58 -14.32 0.21
C ARG A 274 -17.43 -15.64 -0.54
N GLN A 275 -16.93 -15.54 -1.77
CA GLN A 275 -16.48 -16.67 -2.57
C GLN A 275 -15.00 -16.95 -2.28
N LYS A 276 -14.64 -18.24 -2.30
CA LYS A 276 -13.26 -18.70 -2.23
C LYS A 276 -13.05 -19.77 -3.29
N THR A 277 -12.54 -19.37 -4.44
CA THR A 277 -12.12 -20.33 -5.46
C THR A 277 -10.91 -21.10 -4.95
N SER A 278 -11.02 -22.43 -4.90
CA SER A 278 -9.88 -23.29 -4.54
C SER A 278 -8.86 -23.30 -5.67
N ARG A 279 -7.58 -23.23 -5.32
CA ARG A 279 -6.50 -23.29 -6.32
C ARG A 279 -6.49 -24.65 -7.04
N ASP A 280 -6.79 -25.71 -6.29
CA ASP A 280 -6.79 -27.09 -6.79
C ASP A 280 -7.95 -27.38 -7.76
N SER A 281 -8.98 -26.52 -7.76
CA SER A 281 -10.11 -26.62 -8.70
C SER A 281 -9.92 -25.82 -9.99
N ILE A 282 -8.80 -25.11 -10.16
CA ILE A 282 -8.55 -24.30 -11.35
C ILE A 282 -7.95 -25.18 -12.44
N ASP A 283 -8.51 -25.10 -13.64
CA ASP A 283 -8.00 -25.78 -14.83
C ASP A 283 -6.51 -25.42 -15.05
N PRO A 284 -5.61 -26.41 -15.26
CA PRO A 284 -4.19 -26.16 -15.51
C PRO A 284 -3.90 -25.16 -16.63
N ALA A 285 -4.71 -25.14 -17.70
CA ALA A 285 -4.55 -24.18 -18.79
C ALA A 285 -4.86 -22.75 -18.33
N VAL A 286 -5.86 -22.56 -17.48
CA VAL A 286 -6.18 -21.25 -16.88
C VAL A 286 -5.08 -20.82 -15.92
N MET A 287 -4.56 -21.76 -15.11
CA MET A 287 -3.44 -21.50 -14.21
C MET A 287 -2.21 -21.02 -14.98
N GLN A 288 -1.87 -21.69 -16.08
CA GLN A 288 -0.76 -21.33 -16.95
C GLN A 288 -0.94 -19.91 -17.52
N ILE A 289 -2.14 -19.55 -18.00
CA ILE A 289 -2.43 -18.20 -18.50
C ILE A 289 -2.20 -17.15 -17.40
N ILE A 290 -2.64 -17.41 -16.16
CA ILE A 290 -2.44 -16.48 -15.04
C ILE A 290 -0.94 -16.30 -14.78
N GLN A 291 -0.17 -17.40 -14.77
CA GLN A 291 1.27 -17.37 -14.53
C GLN A 291 2.02 -16.60 -15.63
N GLU A 292 1.73 -16.88 -16.90
CA GLU A 292 2.34 -16.22 -18.05
C GLU A 292 2.06 -14.72 -18.04
N ARG A 293 0.81 -14.31 -17.83
CA ARG A 293 0.40 -12.89 -17.74
C ARG A 293 0.95 -12.17 -16.51
N ASN A 294 1.44 -12.89 -15.50
CA ASN A 294 1.96 -12.33 -14.26
C ASN A 294 3.43 -12.72 -14.00
N ALA A 295 4.19 -13.09 -15.04
CA ALA A 295 5.56 -13.57 -14.90
C ALA A 295 6.49 -12.55 -14.23
N ILE A 296 6.31 -11.25 -14.49
CA ILE A 296 7.11 -10.18 -13.88
C ILE A 296 6.75 -10.06 -12.39
N ASP A 297 5.45 -10.05 -12.07
CA ASP A 297 5.00 -10.03 -10.67
C ASP A 297 5.48 -11.26 -9.90
N ILE A 298 5.56 -12.44 -10.55
CA ILE A 298 6.08 -13.67 -9.93
C ILE A 298 7.57 -13.50 -9.62
N ALA A 299 8.36 -13.01 -10.58
CA ALA A 299 9.78 -12.75 -10.37
C ALA A 299 10.03 -11.66 -9.30
N LEU A 300 9.19 -10.60 -9.27
CA LEU A 300 9.23 -9.57 -8.23
C LEU A 300 8.90 -10.17 -6.87
N TYR A 301 7.87 -11.01 -6.77
CA TYR A 301 7.44 -11.61 -5.50
C TYR A 301 8.48 -12.58 -4.94
N THR A 302 9.16 -13.37 -5.78
CA THR A 302 10.30 -14.19 -5.36
C THR A 302 11.40 -13.35 -4.74
N TYR A 303 11.81 -12.27 -5.41
CA TYR A 303 12.77 -11.31 -4.86
C TYR A 303 12.27 -10.65 -3.57
N ALA A 304 11.00 -10.26 -3.52
CA ALA A 304 10.39 -9.65 -2.35
C ALA A 304 10.41 -10.58 -1.14
N LYS A 305 10.21 -11.89 -1.33
CA LYS A 305 10.33 -12.89 -0.25
C LYS A 305 11.73 -12.94 0.34
N GLU A 306 12.76 -13.02 -0.50
CA GLU A 306 14.15 -13.05 -0.05
C GLU A 306 14.52 -11.79 0.75
N LEU A 307 14.23 -10.63 0.18
CA LEU A 307 14.48 -9.34 0.84
C LEU A 307 13.65 -9.17 2.13
N PHE A 308 12.41 -9.65 2.16
CA PHE A 308 11.57 -9.58 3.35
C PHE A 308 12.11 -10.44 4.48
N GLU A 309 12.54 -11.67 4.20
CA GLU A 309 13.15 -12.54 5.21
C GLU A 309 14.46 -11.96 5.74
N GLU A 310 15.31 -11.41 4.87
CA GLU A 310 16.51 -10.67 5.29
C GLU A 310 16.16 -9.58 6.30
N ARG A 311 15.18 -8.72 5.97
CA ARG A 311 14.71 -7.64 6.85
C ARG A 311 14.11 -8.16 8.16
N CYS A 312 13.42 -9.30 8.14
CA CYS A 312 12.93 -9.97 9.34
C CYS A 312 14.09 -10.47 10.22
N SER A 313 15.11 -11.10 9.63
CA SER A 313 16.30 -11.58 10.32
C SER A 313 17.10 -10.44 10.94
N GLU A 314 17.29 -9.32 10.23
CA GLU A 314 17.95 -8.13 10.77
C GLU A 314 17.25 -7.52 11.98
N LEU A 315 15.92 -7.65 12.04
CA LEU A 315 15.11 -7.24 13.19
C LEU A 315 15.00 -8.32 14.27
N GLY A 316 15.58 -9.50 14.06
CA GLY A 316 15.48 -10.65 14.95
C GLY A 316 14.05 -11.14 15.14
N ILE A 317 13.22 -11.11 14.10
CA ILE A 317 11.84 -11.64 14.16
C ILE A 317 11.94 -13.16 14.09
N THR A 318 11.53 -13.84 15.15
CA THR A 318 11.62 -15.30 15.29
C THR A 318 10.28 -15.98 15.03
N GLN A 319 10.31 -17.30 14.92
CA GLN A 319 9.08 -18.10 14.86
C GLN A 319 8.29 -18.03 16.18
N GLU A 320 8.97 -17.92 17.33
CA GLU A 320 8.34 -17.74 18.64
C GLU A 320 7.55 -16.42 18.70
N ASP A 321 8.08 -15.33 18.13
CA ASP A 321 7.35 -14.07 18.04
C ASP A 321 6.03 -14.23 17.26
N VAL A 322 6.07 -15.00 16.17
CA VAL A 322 4.91 -15.28 15.32
C VAL A 322 3.87 -16.10 16.08
N GLU A 323 4.29 -17.20 16.72
CA GLU A 323 3.40 -18.07 17.50
C GLU A 323 2.75 -17.32 18.67
N LYS A 324 3.53 -16.49 19.37
CA LYS A 324 3.03 -15.63 20.45
C LYS A 324 2.00 -14.64 19.93
N PHE A 325 2.27 -13.99 18.80
CA PHE A 325 1.31 -13.08 18.17
C PHE A 325 0.03 -13.82 17.76
N GLU A 326 0.13 -14.99 17.14
CA GLU A 326 -1.02 -15.75 16.66
C GLU A 326 -1.91 -16.22 17.80
N ALA A 327 -1.32 -16.68 18.91
CA ALA A 327 -2.06 -17.02 20.12
C ALA A 327 -2.79 -15.80 20.70
N GLY A 328 -2.12 -14.65 20.80
CA GLY A 328 -2.73 -13.40 21.27
C GLY A 328 -3.84 -12.90 20.35
N ASN A 329 -3.62 -12.98 19.03
CA ASN A 329 -4.61 -12.57 18.03
C ASN A 329 -5.83 -13.48 18.02
N LYS A 330 -5.65 -14.78 18.29
CA LYS A 330 -6.77 -15.72 18.45
C LYS A 330 -7.63 -15.33 19.65
N ALA A 331 -7.03 -15.09 20.82
CA ALA A 331 -7.75 -14.64 22.00
C ALA A 331 -8.50 -13.30 21.75
N TYR A 332 -7.88 -12.37 21.02
CA TYR A 332 -8.53 -11.13 20.60
C TYR A 332 -9.75 -11.38 19.69
N GLN A 333 -9.66 -12.33 18.76
CA GLN A 333 -10.77 -12.69 17.88
C GLN A 333 -11.92 -13.34 18.63
N ASP A 334 -11.62 -14.24 19.57
CA ASP A 334 -12.64 -14.92 20.37
C ASP A 334 -13.48 -13.90 21.17
N ILE A 335 -12.85 -12.88 21.75
CA ILE A 335 -13.55 -11.78 22.46
C ILE A 335 -14.51 -11.02 21.54
N LEU A 336 -14.16 -10.81 20.27
CA LEU A 336 -14.98 -10.05 19.33
C LEU A 336 -16.15 -10.87 18.73
N ILE A 337 -16.11 -12.20 18.84
CA ILE A 337 -17.17 -13.08 18.35
C ILE A 337 -18.25 -13.29 19.42
N ASP A 338 -17.90 -13.15 20.70
CA ASP A 338 -18.82 -13.27 21.85
C ASP A 338 -19.65 -12.00 22.12
N VAL A 339 -19.53 -10.97 21.28
CA VAL A 339 -20.29 -9.69 21.33
C VAL A 339 -21.14 -9.57 20.07
#